data_AF-A0A7N5JPI1-F1
#
_entry.id   AF-A0A7N5JPI1-F1
#
_cell.length_a   1.000
_cell.length_b   1.000
_cell.length_c   1.000
_cell.angle_alpha   90.00
_cell.angle_beta   90.00
_cell.angle_gamma   90.00
#
_symmetry.space_group_name_H-M   'P 1'
#
loop_
_entity.id
_entity.type
_entity.pdbx_description
1 polymer ?
#
loop_
_entity_poly.entity_id
_entity_poly.type
_entity_poly.pdbx_seq_one_letter_code
_entity_poly.pdbx_strand_id
1 'polypeptide(L)'
;MRQFGGVPLLAFGKKTVKQPVYVVDVARAVINAIKDPDSKGKTYALTGPNRYLLYDLVKYIYVVMHRPFFPYPLPRPLYHFIARFFEINPFEPLITRDKIDRFHTSDRRFPDLPGLEDLGIIPTPLELKALEVLRRHRQSFWVNAELEEAKPARPVTDM
;
A
#
# COMPACT_ATOMS: atom_id res chain seq x y z
N MET A 1 -4.94 -13.93 19.96
CA MET A 1 -3.99 -14.83 19.27
C MET A 1 -3.42 -14.15 18.04
N ARG A 2 -2.08 -14.00 17.99
CA ARG A 2 -1.17 -13.92 16.82
C ARG A 2 0.02 -13.04 17.19
N GLN A 3 1.02 -13.67 17.81
CA GLN A 3 2.29 -13.04 18.16
C GLN A 3 3.45 -13.60 17.33
N PHE A 4 3.20 -14.49 16.38
CA PHE A 4 4.25 -15.10 15.57
C PHE A 4 3.81 -15.19 14.11
N GLY A 5 4.47 -14.39 13.29
CA GLY A 5 4.37 -14.40 11.84
C GLY A 5 5.38 -13.40 11.33
N GLY A 6 6.57 -13.88 10.97
CA GLY A 6 7.52 -13.04 10.23
C GLY A 6 6.88 -12.61 8.90
N VAL A 7 7.36 -11.52 8.34
CA VAL A 7 6.85 -10.97 7.08
C VAL A 7 7.71 -11.50 5.93
N PRO A 8 7.20 -12.43 5.10
CA PRO A 8 7.91 -12.82 3.90
C PRO A 8 7.86 -11.68 2.88
N LEU A 9 9.03 -11.22 2.44
CA LEU A 9 9.14 -10.26 1.34
C LEU A 9 10.17 -10.75 0.33
N LEU A 10 9.87 -10.62 -0.96
CA LEU A 10 10.84 -10.95 -2.01
C LEU A 10 12.01 -9.96 -1.94
N ALA A 11 13.22 -10.46 -1.73
CA ALA A 11 14.42 -9.63 -1.57
C ALA A 11 14.23 -8.47 -0.56
N PHE A 12 13.54 -8.73 0.56
CA PHE A 12 13.14 -7.75 1.57
C PHE A 12 12.20 -6.63 1.09
N GLY A 13 11.75 -6.62 -0.17
CA GLY A 13 10.95 -5.50 -0.70
C GLY A 13 11.74 -4.20 -0.89
N LYS A 14 13.08 -4.26 -0.92
CA LYS A 14 13.95 -3.09 -1.12
C LYS A 14 14.09 -2.66 -2.59
N LYS A 15 13.67 -3.51 -3.53
CA LYS A 15 13.72 -3.23 -4.98
C LYS A 15 12.40 -2.74 -5.55
N THR A 16 11.34 -2.77 -4.76
CA THR A 16 9.99 -2.45 -5.21
C THR A 16 9.55 -1.13 -4.61
N VAL A 17 9.10 -0.21 -5.47
CA VAL A 17 8.53 1.08 -5.07
C VAL A 17 7.02 1.02 -5.26
N LYS A 18 6.27 1.56 -4.30
CA LYS A 18 4.82 1.66 -4.32
C LYS A 18 4.36 3.09 -4.05
N GLN A 19 3.29 3.50 -4.73
CA GLN A 19 2.67 4.82 -4.62
C GLN A 19 1.19 4.65 -4.28
N PRO A 20 0.87 4.41 -3.00
CA PRO A 20 -0.51 4.13 -2.59
C PRO A 20 -1.38 5.37 -2.75
N VAL A 21 -2.59 5.18 -3.27
CA VAL A 21 -3.60 6.24 -3.42
C VAL A 21 -4.75 6.04 -2.43
N TYR A 22 -5.28 7.14 -1.88
CA TYR A 22 -6.40 7.07 -0.95
C TYR A 22 -7.74 6.90 -1.68
N VAL A 23 -8.56 5.96 -1.20
CA VAL A 23 -9.78 5.52 -1.90
C VAL A 23 -10.81 6.64 -2.02
N VAL A 24 -10.92 7.53 -1.03
CA VAL A 24 -11.87 8.66 -1.10
C VAL A 24 -11.48 9.66 -2.18
N ASP A 25 -10.18 9.87 -2.40
CA ASP A 25 -9.69 10.77 -3.45
C ASP A 25 -9.97 10.17 -4.83
N VAL A 26 -9.81 8.85 -4.98
CA VAL A 26 -10.22 8.14 -6.21
C VAL A 26 -11.73 8.25 -6.44
N ALA A 27 -12.56 8.09 -5.42
CA ALA A 27 -14.00 8.22 -5.56
C ALA A 27 -14.42 9.63 -5.99
N ARG A 28 -13.80 10.67 -5.39
CA ARG A 28 -14.00 12.07 -5.80
C ARG A 28 -13.53 12.31 -7.24
N ALA A 29 -12.41 11.71 -7.63
CA ALA A 29 -11.86 11.82 -8.98
C ALA A 29 -12.83 11.27 -10.02
N VAL A 30 -13.42 10.10 -9.75
CA VAL A 30 -14.45 9.52 -10.62
C VAL A 30 -15.67 10.43 -10.74
N ILE A 31 -16.15 11.00 -9.63
CA ILE A 31 -17.30 11.92 -9.65
C ILE A 31 -16.98 13.19 -10.46
N ASN A 32 -15.79 13.75 -10.29
CA ASN A 32 -15.37 14.96 -11.00
C ASN A 32 -15.18 14.69 -12.50
N ALA A 33 -14.57 13.55 -12.85
CA ALA A 33 -14.41 13.13 -14.24
C ALA A 33 -15.75 12.88 -14.95
N ILE A 34 -16.80 12.46 -14.23
CA ILE A 34 -18.16 12.35 -14.79
C ILE A 34 -18.76 13.73 -15.08
N LYS A 35 -18.48 14.73 -14.25
CA LYS A 35 -19.02 16.09 -14.38
C LYS A 35 -18.28 16.92 -15.43
N ASP A 36 -17.00 16.63 -15.63
CA ASP A 36 -16.16 17.36 -16.57
C ASP A 36 -16.38 16.86 -18.01
N PRO A 37 -16.89 17.70 -18.93
CA PRO A 37 -17.06 17.33 -20.34
C PRO A 37 -15.74 17.02 -21.05
N ASP A 38 -14.62 17.59 -20.57
CA ASP A 38 -13.30 17.41 -21.17
C ASP A 38 -12.65 16.08 -20.81
N SER A 39 -13.21 15.34 -19.85
CA SER A 39 -12.70 14.04 -19.40
C SER A 39 -12.98 12.89 -20.38
N LYS A 40 -13.80 13.10 -21.41
CA LYS A 40 -14.19 12.07 -22.38
C LYS A 40 -12.99 11.59 -23.21
N GLY A 41 -12.74 10.28 -23.20
CA GLY A 41 -11.66 9.66 -23.97
C GLY A 41 -10.26 9.85 -23.37
N LYS A 42 -10.14 10.52 -22.22
CA LYS A 42 -8.86 10.68 -21.52
C LYS A 42 -8.58 9.48 -20.61
N THR A 43 -7.30 9.17 -20.45
CA THR A 43 -6.82 8.16 -19.50
C THR A 43 -6.15 8.88 -18.32
N TYR A 44 -6.65 8.66 -17.11
CA TYR A 44 -6.10 9.28 -15.90
C TYR A 44 -5.22 8.29 -15.13
N ALA A 45 -4.06 8.74 -14.67
CA ALA A 45 -3.16 7.97 -13.82
C ALA A 45 -3.29 8.43 -12.36
N LEU A 46 -4.24 7.84 -11.63
CA LEU A 46 -4.49 8.22 -10.24
C LEU A 46 -3.41 7.64 -9.32
N THR A 47 -2.55 8.51 -8.78
CA THR A 47 -1.44 8.13 -7.90
C THR A 47 -1.45 8.98 -6.64
N GLY A 48 -0.98 8.43 -5.51
CA GLY A 48 -0.87 9.17 -4.25
C GLY A 48 0.28 10.18 -4.25
N PRO A 49 0.40 11.02 -3.21
CA PRO A 49 1.39 12.11 -3.20
C PRO A 49 2.82 11.61 -3.02
N ASN A 50 3.01 10.56 -2.22
CA ASN A 50 4.32 10.06 -1.81
C ASN A 50 4.57 8.66 -2.36
N ARG A 51 5.81 8.41 -2.78
CA ARG A 51 6.30 7.08 -3.17
C ARG A 51 7.13 6.49 -2.04
N TYR A 52 6.97 5.20 -1.78
CA TYR A 52 7.67 4.50 -0.71
C TYR A 52 8.30 3.22 -1.23
N LEU A 53 9.45 2.84 -0.67
CA LEU A 53 9.93 1.46 -0.81
C LEU A 53 8.95 0.52 -0.10
N LEU A 54 8.68 -0.64 -0.71
CA LEU A 54 7.79 -1.65 -0.13
C LEU A 54 8.26 -2.04 1.29
N TYR A 55 9.58 -2.16 1.50
CA TYR A 55 10.15 -2.41 2.83
C TYR A 55 9.76 -1.35 3.86
N ASP A 56 9.95 -0.07 3.53
CA ASP A 56 9.69 1.05 4.45
C ASP A 56 8.19 1.25 4.67
N LEU A 57 7.37 1.00 3.64
CA LEU A 57 5.92 1.02 3.73
C LEU A 57 5.41 -0.05 4.70
N VAL A 58 5.88 -1.30 4.56
CA VAL A 58 5.49 -2.37 5.49
C VAL A 58 6.01 -2.09 6.88
N LYS A 59 7.25 -1.61 7.03
CA LYS A 59 7.80 -1.20 8.32
C LYS A 59 6.91 -0.13 8.98
N TYR A 60 6.44 0.86 8.22
CA TYR A 60 5.54 1.90 8.71
C TYR A 60 4.20 1.33 9.20
N ILE A 61 3.60 0.36 8.48
CA ILE A 61 2.39 -0.34 8.93
C ILE A 61 2.61 -0.98 10.31
N TYR A 62 3.73 -1.68 10.51
CA TYR A 62 4.04 -2.32 11.80
C TYR A 62 4.31 -1.33 12.93
N VAL A 63 4.96 -0.20 12.62
CA VAL A 63 5.16 0.92 13.57
C VAL A 63 3.81 1.48 14.01
N VAL A 64 2.93 1.83 13.06
CA VAL A 64 1.59 2.36 13.36
C VAL A 64 0.75 1.34 14.14
N MET A 65 0.90 0.03 13.88
CA MET A 65 0.20 -1.02 14.61
C MET A 65 0.78 -1.32 16.01
N HIS A 66 1.94 -0.74 16.38
CA HIS A 66 2.73 -1.11 17.56
C HIS A 66 2.96 -2.64 17.65
N ARG A 67 3.40 -3.25 16.55
CA ARG A 67 3.73 -4.68 16.48
C ARG A 67 5.21 -4.88 16.12
N PRO A 68 5.85 -5.94 16.64
CA PRO A 68 7.23 -6.25 16.27
C PRO A 68 7.30 -6.60 14.79
N PHE A 69 8.26 -6.01 14.08
CA PHE A 69 8.48 -6.20 12.65
C PHE A 69 9.67 -7.14 12.42
N PHE A 70 9.40 -8.34 11.92
CA PHE A 70 10.42 -9.35 11.58
C PHE A 70 10.36 -9.69 10.08
N PRO A 71 11.00 -8.90 9.20
CA PRO A 71 11.05 -9.19 7.78
C PRO A 71 12.09 -10.27 7.48
N TYR A 72 11.76 -11.20 6.58
CA TYR A 72 12.73 -12.18 6.06
C TYR A 72 12.62 -12.31 4.53
N PRO A 73 13.74 -12.59 3.86
CA PRO A 73 13.75 -12.74 2.42
C PRO A 73 13.21 -14.12 2.04
N LEU A 74 12.25 -14.16 1.13
CA LEU A 74 11.72 -15.41 0.59
C LEU A 74 11.92 -15.44 -0.94
N PRO A 75 12.60 -16.45 -1.51
CA PRO A 75 12.74 -16.58 -2.96
C PRO A 75 11.39 -16.71 -3.65
N ARG A 76 11.25 -16.09 -4.83
CA ARG A 76 10.01 -16.09 -5.63
C ARG A 76 9.42 -17.49 -5.87
N PRO A 77 10.19 -18.53 -6.28
CA PRO A 77 9.60 -19.85 -6.54
C PRO A 77 9.03 -20.49 -5.27
N LEU A 78 9.70 -20.34 -4.13
CA LEU A 78 9.21 -20.86 -2.85
C LEU A 78 7.96 -20.10 -2.39
N TYR A 79 7.93 -18.78 -2.58
CA TYR A 79 6.77 -17.98 -2.23
C TYR A 79 5.54 -18.34 -3.09
N HIS A 80 5.73 -18.55 -4.40
CA HIS A 80 4.69 -19.02 -5.32
C HIS A 80 4.20 -20.43 -5.00
N PHE A 81 5.11 -21.32 -4.58
CA PHE A 81 4.75 -22.67 -4.16
C PHE A 81 3.84 -22.63 -2.92
N ILE A 82 4.21 -21.83 -1.91
CA ILE A 82 3.37 -21.62 -0.71
C ILE A 82 2.02 -21.04 -1.10
N ALA A 83 1.98 -20.02 -1.98
CA ALA A 83 0.72 -19.43 -2.44
C ALA A 83 -0.17 -20.43 -3.18
N ARG A 84 0.39 -21.36 -3.97
CA ARG A 84 -0.37 -22.44 -4.61
C ARG A 84 -1.16 -23.26 -3.60
N PHE A 85 -0.56 -23.59 -2.45
CA PHE A 85 -1.27 -24.34 -1.42
C PHE A 85 -2.40 -23.53 -0.80
N PHE A 86 -2.21 -22.23 -0.60
CA PHE A 86 -3.28 -21.35 -0.12
C PHE A 86 -4.41 -21.16 -1.14
N GLU A 87 -4.11 -21.19 -2.44
CA GLU A 87 -5.10 -21.08 -3.53
C GLU A 87 -6.02 -22.31 -3.66
N ILE A 88 -5.63 -23.47 -3.13
CA ILE A 88 -6.47 -24.68 -3.15
C ILE A 88 -7.68 -24.54 -2.20
N ASN A 89 -7.62 -23.59 -1.25
CA ASN A 89 -8.69 -23.36 -0.31
C ASN A 89 -9.98 -22.91 -1.05
N PRO A 90 -11.13 -23.55 -0.83
CA PRO A 90 -12.41 -23.14 -1.44
C PRO A 90 -12.94 -21.80 -0.92
N PHE A 91 -12.43 -21.31 0.22
CA PHE A 91 -12.72 -19.96 0.72
C PHE A 91 -11.77 -18.93 0.12
N GLU A 92 -12.10 -17.63 0.25
CA GLU A 92 -11.25 -16.55 -0.27
C GLU A 92 -9.79 -16.67 0.22
N PRO A 93 -8.84 -16.92 -0.70
CA PRO A 93 -7.46 -17.16 -0.31
C PRO A 93 -6.81 -15.84 0.14
N LEU A 94 -6.22 -15.86 1.34
CA LEU A 94 -5.51 -14.68 1.87
C LEU A 94 -4.27 -14.32 1.03
N ILE A 95 -3.61 -15.34 0.46
CA ILE A 95 -2.38 -15.24 -0.33
C ILE A 95 -2.60 -16.00 -1.64
N THR A 96 -2.37 -15.30 -2.76
CA THR A 96 -2.38 -15.87 -4.11
C THR A 96 -1.09 -15.49 -4.85
N ARG A 97 -0.75 -16.24 -5.90
CA ARG A 97 0.42 -15.99 -6.75
C ARG A 97 0.35 -14.62 -7.41
N ASP A 98 -0.83 -14.26 -7.92
CA ASP A 98 -1.09 -12.93 -8.48
C ASP A 98 -0.82 -11.84 -7.44
N LYS A 99 -1.31 -12.02 -6.21
CA LYS A 99 -1.12 -11.04 -5.13
C LYS A 99 0.37 -10.87 -4.78
N ILE A 100 1.15 -11.95 -4.79
CA ILE A 100 2.60 -11.89 -4.61
C ILE A 100 3.22 -11.04 -5.72
N ASP A 101 2.96 -11.37 -6.99
CA ASP A 101 3.58 -10.65 -8.10
C ASP A 101 3.15 -9.19 -8.16
N ARG A 102 1.87 -8.90 -7.88
CA ARG A 102 1.31 -7.55 -7.82
C ARG A 102 1.95 -6.70 -6.72
N PHE A 103 2.22 -7.27 -5.56
CA PHE A 103 2.89 -6.56 -4.47
C PHE A 103 4.37 -6.29 -4.77
N HIS A 104 5.04 -7.17 -5.50
CA HIS A 104 6.48 -7.03 -5.80
C HIS A 104 6.77 -6.30 -7.12
N THR A 105 5.75 -5.99 -7.92
CA THR A 105 5.88 -5.14 -9.12
C THR A 105 5.90 -3.67 -8.72
N SER A 106 6.87 -2.89 -9.22
CA SER A 106 6.96 -1.45 -8.91
C SER A 106 5.89 -0.64 -9.65
N ASP A 107 5.35 0.37 -8.96
CA ASP A 107 4.40 1.30 -9.57
C ASP A 107 5.15 2.27 -10.50
N ARG A 108 4.71 2.34 -11.77
CA ARG A 108 5.30 3.18 -12.81
C ARG A 108 4.81 4.62 -12.68
N ARG A 109 5.68 5.58 -13.00
CA ARG A 109 5.31 6.99 -13.17
C ARG A 109 4.82 7.21 -14.59
N PHE A 110 3.72 7.94 -14.73
CA PHE A 110 3.20 8.39 -16.01
C PHE A 110 3.07 9.92 -15.97
N PRO A 111 4.18 10.66 -16.21
CA PRO A 111 4.14 12.12 -16.17
C PRO A 111 3.31 12.71 -17.31
N ASP A 112 3.12 11.97 -18.39
CA ASP A 112 2.38 12.42 -19.58
C ASP A 112 0.86 12.29 -19.42
N LEU A 113 0.39 11.63 -18.35
CA LEU A 113 -1.03 11.39 -18.11
C LEU A 113 -1.57 12.35 -17.04
N PRO A 114 -2.83 12.81 -17.20
CA PRO A 114 -3.46 13.66 -16.20
C PRO A 114 -3.65 12.91 -14.87
N GLY A 115 -3.47 13.65 -13.78
CA GLY A 115 -3.45 13.15 -12.40
C GLY A 115 -4.71 13.51 -11.60
N LEU A 116 -4.60 13.38 -10.27
CA LEU A 116 -5.65 13.82 -9.34
C LEU A 116 -5.80 15.35 -9.31
N GLU A 117 -4.70 16.06 -9.53
CA GLU A 117 -4.64 17.53 -9.47
C GLU A 117 -5.47 18.17 -10.59
N ASP A 118 -5.44 17.59 -11.80
CA ASP A 118 -6.24 18.05 -12.94
C ASP A 118 -7.76 17.93 -12.71
N LEU A 119 -8.16 17.03 -11.81
CA LEU A 119 -9.55 16.85 -11.38
C LEU A 119 -9.90 17.72 -10.15
N GLY A 120 -9.01 18.64 -9.77
CA GLY A 120 -9.19 19.58 -8.66
C GLY A 120 -9.08 18.93 -7.28
N ILE A 121 -8.38 17.79 -7.17
CA ILE A 121 -8.28 17.03 -5.92
C ILE A 121 -6.85 17.09 -5.41
N ILE A 122 -6.69 17.56 -4.18
CA ILE A 122 -5.41 17.54 -3.48
C ILE A 122 -5.21 16.11 -2.92
N PRO A 123 -4.16 15.39 -3.31
CA PRO A 123 -3.94 14.02 -2.89
C PRO A 123 -3.64 13.92 -1.38
N THR A 124 -4.39 13.07 -0.68
CA THR A 124 -4.23 12.87 0.77
C THR A 124 -3.03 11.96 1.04
N PRO A 125 -2.05 12.37 1.88
CA PRO A 125 -0.92 11.54 2.24
C PRO A 125 -1.33 10.36 3.13
N LEU A 126 -0.61 9.24 3.00
CA LEU A 126 -0.90 7.99 3.69
C LEU A 126 -0.85 8.18 5.22
N GLU A 127 0.10 8.97 5.70
CA GLU A 127 0.37 9.15 7.13
C GLU A 127 -0.81 9.73 7.89
N LEU A 128 -1.61 10.59 7.25
CA LEU A 128 -2.79 11.19 7.85
C LEU A 128 -3.95 10.20 8.02
N LYS A 129 -4.02 9.16 7.18
CA LYS A 129 -5.14 8.20 7.13
C LYS A 129 -4.81 6.80 7.62
N ALA A 130 -3.53 6.47 7.78
CA ALA A 130 -3.09 5.14 8.17
C ALA A 130 -3.68 4.67 9.51
N LEU A 131 -3.75 5.54 10.52
CA LEU A 131 -4.25 5.17 11.84
C LEU A 131 -5.74 4.82 11.83
N GLU A 132 -6.55 5.57 11.08
CA GLU A 132 -7.99 5.31 10.96
C GLU A 132 -8.26 3.86 10.54
N VAL A 133 -7.47 3.35 9.59
CA VAL A 133 -7.57 1.97 9.08
C VAL A 133 -6.91 0.95 10.02
N LEU A 134 -5.71 1.26 10.52
CA LEU A 134 -4.88 0.29 11.25
C LEU A 134 -5.21 0.18 12.75
N ARG A 135 -6.00 1.10 13.32
CA ARG A 135 -6.38 1.10 14.75
C ARG A 135 -6.99 -0.23 15.19
N ARG A 136 -7.78 -0.88 14.31
CA ARG A 136 -8.38 -2.20 14.57
C ARG A 136 -7.35 -3.30 14.87
N HIS A 137 -6.13 -3.17 14.36
CA HIS A 137 -5.08 -4.20 14.48
C HIS A 137 -4.09 -3.95 15.63
N ARG A 138 -4.21 -2.81 16.33
CA ARG A 138 -3.41 -2.51 17.53
C ARG A 138 -3.77 -3.45 18.69
N GLN A 139 -2.81 -3.71 19.58
CA GLN A 139 -3.15 -4.35 20.86
C GLN A 139 -3.92 -3.38 21.73
N SER A 140 -4.80 -3.90 22.61
CA SER A 140 -5.67 -3.10 23.49
C SER A 140 -4.92 -1.95 24.18
N PHE A 141 -3.70 -2.23 24.68
CA PHE A 141 -2.86 -1.25 25.35
C PHE A 141 -2.50 -0.02 24.48
N TRP A 142 -2.33 -0.18 23.17
CA TRP A 142 -1.91 0.88 22.24
C TRP A 142 -3.07 1.50 21.43
N VAL A 143 -4.32 1.08 21.65
CA VAL A 143 -5.47 1.54 20.85
C VAL A 143 -5.71 3.04 20.96
N ASN A 144 -5.38 3.63 22.10
CA ASN A 144 -5.55 5.06 22.39
C ASN A 144 -4.25 5.87 22.28
N ALA A 145 -3.14 5.24 21.86
CA ALA A 145 -1.88 5.95 21.64
C ALA A 145 -2.00 6.89 20.45
N GLU A 146 -1.46 8.09 20.57
CA GLU A 146 -1.48 9.11 19.52
C GLU A 146 -0.54 8.77 18.36
N LEU A 147 -0.76 9.39 17.20
CA LEU A 147 0.04 9.12 16.00
C LEU A 147 1.45 9.73 16.09
N GLU A 148 1.66 10.77 16.90
CA GLU A 148 2.90 11.55 16.92
C GLU A 148 4.15 10.70 17.28
N GLU A 149 3.95 9.57 17.95
CA GLU A 149 5.03 8.63 18.29
C GLU A 149 5.53 7.81 17.08
N ALA A 150 4.73 7.70 16.01
CA ALA A 150 5.05 6.92 14.83
C ALA A 150 5.86 7.75 13.81
N LYS A 151 7.17 7.49 13.74
CA LYS A 151 8.03 8.11 12.71
C LYS A 151 7.47 7.84 11.31
N PRO A 152 7.29 8.88 10.47
CA PRO A 152 6.73 8.71 9.13
C PRO A 152 7.65 7.85 8.26
N ALA A 153 7.04 7.17 7.29
CA ALA A 153 7.79 6.42 6.28
C ALA A 153 8.66 7.38 5.46
N ARG A 154 9.88 6.97 5.11
CA ARG A 154 10.76 7.81 4.28
C ARG A 154 10.28 7.73 2.83
N PRO A 155 9.83 8.85 2.22
CA PRO A 155 9.49 8.85 0.81
C PRO A 155 10.75 8.70 -0.05
N VAL A 156 10.59 8.05 -1.20
CA VAL A 156 11.62 7.93 -2.23
C VAL A 156 11.48 9.10 -3.18
N THR A 157 12.40 10.06 -3.11
CA THR A 157 12.38 11.24 -3.97
C THR A 157 12.80 10.89 -5.41
N ASP A 158 13.84 10.06 -5.56
CA ASP A 158 14.51 9.80 -6.84
C ASP A 158 14.69 8.30 -7.13
N MET A 159 13.79 7.73 -7.94
CA MET A 159 13.98 6.52 -8.77
C MET A 159 13.01 6.52 -9.94
#